data_AF-A0A5F1SDD3-F1
#
_entry.id   AF-A0A5F1SDD3-F1
#
_cell.length_a   1.000
_cell.length_b   1.000
_cell.length_c   1.000
_cell.angle_alpha   90.00
_cell.angle_beta   90.00
_cell.angle_gamma   90.00
#
_symmetry.space_group_name_H-M   'P 1'
#
loop_
_entity.id
_entity.type
_entity.pdbx_description
1 polymer ?
#
loop_
_entity_poly.entity_id
_entity_poly.type
_entity_poly.pdbx_seq_one_letter_code
_entity_poly.pdbx_strand_id
1 'polypeptide(L)' 'MKHESKLMALIRAGKRQEALDMVERLKAAAQSLPTSIKVDRTGAVTYYKGNCRFVRNIQGGWDLVPKKK' A
#
# COMPACT_ATOMS: atom_id res chain seq x y z
N MET A 1 -15.85 8.40 3.04
CA MET A 1 -15.53 9.84 3.12
C MET A 1 -14.19 10.07 2.43
N LYS A 2 -14.19 10.81 1.32
CA LYS A 2 -13.07 10.87 0.35
C LYS A 2 -11.84 11.50 1.00
N HIS A 3 -10.71 10.80 1.01
CA HIS A 3 -9.42 11.32 1.50
C HIS A 3 -9.06 12.69 0.91
N GLU A 4 -9.54 12.96 -0.31
CA GLU A 4 -9.51 14.24 -1.00
C GLU A 4 -10.10 15.40 -0.18
N SER A 5 -11.30 15.25 0.40
CA SER A 5 -11.94 16.33 1.17
C SER A 5 -11.13 16.72 2.40
N LYS A 6 -10.49 15.73 3.05
CA LYS A 6 -9.63 15.96 4.22
C LYS A 6 -8.30 16.60 3.82
N LEU A 7 -7.70 16.18 2.70
CA LEU A 7 -6.50 16.81 2.17
C LEU A 7 -6.76 18.30 1.81
N MET A 8 -7.87 18.58 1.12
CA MET A 8 -8.25 19.95 0.76
C MET A 8 -8.56 20.82 1.99
N ALA A 9 -9.02 20.24 3.09
CA ALA A 9 -9.17 20.97 4.35
C ALA A 9 -7.82 21.34 4.98
N LEU A 10 -6.84 20.43 4.98
CA LEU A 10 -5.49 20.69 5.48
C LEU A 10 -4.77 21.77 4.67
N ILE A 11 -4.90 21.74 3.34
CA ILE A 11 -4.35 22.76 2.44
C ILE A 11 -4.96 24.14 2.76
N ARG A 12 -6.29 24.22 2.88
CA ARG A 12 -6.99 25.48 3.19
C ARG A 12 -6.66 26.03 4.58
N ALA A 13 -6.36 25.15 5.54
CA ALA A 13 -5.95 25.55 6.90
C ALA A 13 -4.47 25.95 7.01
N GLY A 14 -3.69 25.92 5.91
CA GLY A 14 -2.26 26.23 5.93
C GLY A 14 -1.39 25.16 6.61
N LYS A 15 -1.95 23.99 6.93
CA LYS A 15 -1.27 22.88 7.61
C LYS A 15 -0.40 22.09 6.63
N ARG A 16 0.68 22.73 6.16
CA ARG A 16 1.54 22.21 5.09
C ARG A 16 2.13 20.84 5.39
N GLN A 17 2.68 20.63 6.59
CA GLN A 17 3.30 19.35 6.93
C GLN A 17 2.28 18.21 6.97
N GLU A 18 1.14 18.42 7.63
CA GLU A 18 0.07 17.41 7.71
C GLU A 18 -0.50 17.05 6.33
N ALA A 19 -0.62 18.05 5.43
CA ALA A 19 -1.03 17.81 4.04
C ALA A 19 0.00 16.98 3.27
N LEU A 20 1.30 17.27 3.42
CA LEU A 20 2.39 16.51 2.80
C LEU A 20 2.41 15.06 3.29
N ASP A 21 2.37 14.85 4.61
CA ASP A 21 2.34 13.50 5.21
C ASP A 21 1.14 12.69 4.70
N MET A 22 -0.01 13.34 4.51
CA MET A 22 -1.20 12.70 3.98
C MET A 22 -1.04 12.31 2.51
N VAL A 23 -0.44 13.17 1.68
CA VAL A 23 -0.11 12.85 0.28
C VAL A 23 0.85 11.66 0.20
N GLU A 24 1.89 11.63 1.03
CA GLU A 24 2.85 10.51 1.04
C GLU A 24 2.19 9.20 1.44
N ARG A 25 1.31 9.22 2.46
CA ARG A 25 0.54 8.03 2.85
C ARG A 25 -0.38 7.55 1.75
N LEU A 26 -1.06 8.45 1.05
CA LEU A 26 -1.92 8.10 -0.09
C LEU A 26 -1.10 7.55 -1.26
N LYS A 27 0.07 8.14 -1.54
CA LYS A 27 1.00 7.65 -2.56
C LYS A 27 1.51 6.25 -2.22
N ALA A 28 1.91 6.00 -0.97
CA ALA A 28 2.34 4.69 -0.50
C ALA A 28 1.20 3.65 -0.55
N ALA A 29 -0.03 4.06 -0.20
CA ALA A 29 -1.21 3.20 -0.31
C ALA A 29 -1.55 2.87 -1.77
N ALA A 30 -1.36 3.81 -2.70
CA ALA A 30 -1.61 3.61 -4.13
C ALA A 30 -0.52 2.80 -4.85
N GLN A 31 0.71 2.76 -4.33
CA GLN A 31 1.78 1.96 -4.93
C GLN A 31 1.42 0.47 -4.95
N SER A 32 1.39 -0.16 -6.11
CA SER A 32 1.16 -1.60 -6.28
C SER A 32 2.42 -2.45 -6.03
N LEU A 33 3.43 -1.88 -5.38
CA LEU A 33 4.72 -2.53 -5.14
C LEU A 33 4.76 -3.24 -3.77
N PRO A 34 5.55 -4.32 -3.64
CA PRO A 34 5.83 -4.92 -2.35
C PRO A 34 6.61 -3.98 -1.42
N THR A 35 6.26 -4.01 -0.13
CA THR A 35 7.02 -3.36 0.94
C THR A 35 7.99 -4.30 1.64
N SER A 36 7.83 -5.63 1.47
CA SER A 36 8.77 -6.62 1.99
C SER A 36 8.75 -7.92 1.19
N ILE A 37 9.84 -8.67 1.27
CA ILE A 37 10.04 -9.94 0.57
C ILE A 37 10.47 -10.98 1.60
N LYS A 38 9.89 -12.17 1.55
CA LYS A 38 10.35 -13.33 2.34
C LYS A 38 10.69 -14.48 1.43
N VAL A 39 11.78 -15.16 1.74
CA VAL A 39 12.20 -16.40 1.10
C VAL A 39 12.06 -17.51 2.14
N ASP A 40 11.35 -18.58 1.80
CA ASP A 40 11.24 -19.74 2.69
C ASP A 40 12.40 -20.74 2.50
N ARG A 41 12.41 -21.80 3.32
CA ARG A 41 13.47 -22.82 3.30
C ARG A 41 13.51 -23.64 2.01
N THR A 42 12.43 -23.63 1.22
CA THR A 42 12.36 -24.29 -0.10
C THR A 42 12.82 -23.38 -1.23
N GLY A 43 13.18 -22.13 -0.91
CA GLY A 43 13.54 -21.10 -1.89
C GLY A 43 12.34 -20.37 -2.49
N ALA A 44 11.11 -20.60 -2.01
CA ALA A 44 9.95 -19.91 -2.53
C ALA A 44 9.92 -18.45 -2.04
N VAL A 45 9.72 -17.53 -2.99
CA VAL A 45 9.71 -16.09 -2.73
C VAL A 45 8.27 -15.60 -2.59
N THR A 46 7.96 -14.95 -1.47
CA THR A 46 6.67 -14.30 -1.22
C THR A 46 6.86 -12.81 -1.03
N TYR A 47 6.09 -12.02 -1.77
CA TYR A 47 6.08 -10.57 -1.70
C TYR A 47 4.91 -10.10 -0.83
N TYR A 48 5.12 -9.07 -0.01
CA TYR A 48 4.12 -8.55 0.91
C TYR A 48 3.96 -7.04 0.81
N LYS A 49 2.75 -6.56 1.07
CA LYS A 49 2.43 -5.15 1.32
C LYS A 49 1.60 -5.08 2.60
N GLY A 50 2.22 -4.63 3.68
CA GLY A 50 1.62 -4.68 5.02
C GLY A 50 1.20 -6.11 5.42
N ASN A 51 -0.07 -6.29 5.76
CA ASN A 51 -0.65 -7.59 6.14
C ASN A 51 -1.19 -8.42 4.95
N CYS A 52 -0.90 -8.00 3.72
CA CYS A 52 -1.29 -8.73 2.52
C CYS A 52 -0.05 -9.28 1.79
N ARG A 53 -0.25 -10.38 1.06
CA ARG A 53 0.75 -10.99 0.17
C ARG A 53 0.30 -10.89 -1.27
N PHE A 54 1.25 -10.80 -2.19
CA PHE A 54 0.98 -10.88 -3.62
C PHE A 54 0.89 -12.35 -4.04
N VAL A 55 -0.14 -12.70 -4.81
CA VAL A 55 -0.36 -14.03 -5.38
C VAL A 55 -0.62 -13.88 -6.88
N ARG A 56 -0.06 -14.78 -7.70
CA ARG A 56 -0.35 -14.80 -9.12
C ARG A 56 -1.79 -15.28 -9.35
N ASN A 57 -2.54 -14.53 -10.15
CA ASN A 57 -3.88 -14.90 -10.56
C ASN A 57 -3.87 -15.72 -11.86
N ILE A 58 -5.02 -16.26 -12.24
CA ILE A 58 -5.17 -17.11 -13.43
C ILE A 58 -4.90 -16.38 -14.76
N GLN A 59 -4.91 -15.04 -14.74
CA GLN A 59 -4.63 -14.19 -15.91
C GLN A 59 -3.14 -13.79 -15.98
N GLY A 60 -2.29 -14.30 -15.08
CA GLY A 60 -0.87 -13.94 -14.99
C GLY A 60 -0.58 -12.60 -14.31
N GLY A 61 -1.61 -11.93 -13.78
CA GLY A 61 -1.48 -10.74 -12.95
C GLY A 61 -1.17 -11.05 -11.49
N TRP A 62 -0.99 -10.01 -10.68
CA TRP A 62 -0.74 -10.13 -9.25
C TRP A 62 -1.92 -9.57 -8.45
N ASP A 63 -2.51 -10.43 -7.61
CA ASP A 63 -3.56 -10.04 -6.67
C ASP A 63 -2.98 -9.87 -5.26
N LEU A 64 -3.48 -8.87 -4.53
CA LEU A 64 -3.15 -8.66 -3.13
C LEU A 64 -4.15 -9.42 -2.25
N VAL A 65 -3.70 -10.48 -1.58
CA VAL A 65 -4.56 -11.28 -0.70
C VAL A 65 -4.14 -11.13 0.76
N PRO A 66 -5.07 -11.13 1.73
CA PRO A 66 -4.72 -11.10 3.14
C PRO A 66 -3.79 -12.25 3.53
N LYS A 67 -2.81 -11.98 4.39
CA LYS A 67 -2.02 -13.02 5.04
C LYS A 67 -2.97 -13.80 5.96
N LYS A 68 -3.27 -15.06 5.61
CA LYS A 68 -4.00 -15.96 6.52
C LYS A 68 -3.20 -16.05 7.83
N LYS A 69 -3.89 -15.84 8.96
CA LYS A 69 -3.33 -16.03 10.31
C LYS A 69 -2.87 -17.47 10.49
#